data_AF-A0A9E6W733-F1
#
_entry.id   AF-A0A9E6W733-F1
#
_cell.length_a   1.000
_cell.length_b   1.000
_cell.length_c   1.000
_cell.angle_alpha   90.00
_cell.angle_beta   90.00
_cell.angle_gamma   90.00
#
_symmetry.space_group_name_H-M   'P 1'
#
loop_
_entity.id
_entity.type
_entity.pdbx_description
1 polymer ?
#
loop_
_entity_poly.entity_id
_entity_poly.type
_entity_poly.pdbx_seq_one_letter_code
_entity_poly.pdbx_strand_id
1 'polypeptide(L)'
;MNRTLFTLFAFFFIVHTASAQYYTDSTAGIVMLAEVGDTVHYSMEKQRIDYREGKLTSKHVFNYDVDLTVAEAGEEYKVMHWIYRNAQVQDSGELNFNDHLGSLISNIKVVYKTDYFGTFDRIVNWKSIETQIHKRIDSIIKVTKEVPVKTVLKSLKTSLTGEFAISNGIAKDILSYHSLYGVEFTIGEALEAESELPNVLNPEKPFPGILHITMNELNVAKSYANVQYLQTLDEEKSSPIIDETLRKLMKKVPKDFKVTDFQINDKLEFQYNLQTGFMNTFHWERIQHVMDRKVIETLQIETVQR
;
A
#
# COMPACT_ATOMS: atom_id res chain seq x y z
N MET A 1 -34.47 -64.33 21.84
CA MET A 1 -33.88 -64.48 20.51
C MET A 1 -34.32 -63.27 19.67
N ASN A 2 -33.36 -62.37 19.44
CA ASN A 2 -33.28 -61.18 18.57
C ASN A 2 -34.42 -60.14 18.57
N ARG A 3 -34.13 -59.01 19.25
CA ARG A 3 -34.87 -57.75 19.26
C ARG A 3 -34.32 -56.80 18.18
N THR A 4 -35.24 -56.29 17.36
CA THR A 4 -35.32 -54.93 16.79
C THR A 4 -34.04 -54.24 16.30
N LEU A 5 -33.99 -54.12 14.96
CA LEU A 5 -33.30 -53.13 14.15
C LEU A 5 -33.55 -51.71 14.68
N PHE A 6 -32.50 -50.97 15.03
CA PHE A 6 -32.58 -49.54 15.36
C PHE A 6 -31.71 -48.78 14.35
N THR A 7 -32.37 -48.23 13.34
CA THR A 7 -31.77 -47.27 12.39
C THR A 7 -31.70 -45.92 13.10
N LEU A 8 -30.50 -45.53 13.55
CA LEU A 8 -30.28 -44.20 14.12
C LEU A 8 -29.74 -43.29 13.00
N PHE A 9 -30.68 -42.57 12.37
CA PHE A 9 -30.40 -41.48 11.43
C PHE A 9 -30.07 -40.25 12.29
N ALA A 10 -28.81 -40.08 12.67
CA ALA A 10 -28.35 -38.87 13.33
C ALA A 10 -27.98 -37.83 12.26
N PHE A 11 -28.86 -36.83 12.11
CA PHE A 11 -28.61 -35.59 11.39
C PHE A 11 -27.28 -34.98 11.86
N PHE A 12 -26.28 -35.00 11.00
CA PHE A 12 -25.16 -34.06 11.10
C PHE A 12 -25.71 -32.67 10.77
N PHE A 13 -26.06 -31.89 11.78
CA PHE A 13 -26.07 -30.44 11.64
C PHE A 13 -24.61 -30.03 11.46
N ILE A 14 -24.16 -29.93 10.21
CA ILE A 14 -23.03 -29.07 9.89
C ILE A 14 -23.56 -27.67 10.15
N VAL A 15 -23.25 -27.13 11.33
CA VAL A 15 -23.31 -25.69 11.55
C VAL A 15 -22.28 -25.13 10.57
N HIS A 16 -22.73 -24.74 9.38
CA HIS A 16 -21.99 -23.74 8.62
C HIS A 16 -22.00 -22.53 9.55
N THR A 17 -20.88 -22.27 10.22
CA THR A 17 -20.55 -20.91 10.62
C THR A 17 -20.41 -20.15 9.31
N ALA A 18 -21.54 -19.72 8.74
CA ALA A 18 -21.55 -18.51 7.96
C ALA A 18 -20.90 -17.49 8.90
N SER A 19 -19.71 -17.04 8.53
CA SER A 19 -19.00 -15.95 9.21
C SER A 19 -19.94 -14.75 9.15
N ALA A 20 -20.82 -14.67 10.14
CA ALA A 20 -21.81 -13.63 10.23
C ALA A 20 -21.03 -12.33 10.42
N GLN A 21 -21.34 -11.39 9.55
CA GLN A 21 -20.96 -10.01 9.58
C GLN A 21 -20.68 -9.50 11.00
N TYR A 22 -19.45 -9.06 11.30
CA TYR A 22 -19.12 -8.47 12.60
C TYR A 22 -19.21 -6.95 12.51
N TYR A 23 -20.42 -6.43 12.33
CA TYR A 23 -20.66 -5.02 12.63
C TYR A 23 -22.00 -4.80 13.33
N THR A 24 -21.99 -3.84 14.25
CA THR A 24 -23.16 -3.35 15.00
C THR A 24 -23.47 -1.93 14.53
N ASP A 25 -24.28 -1.19 15.30
CA ASP A 25 -24.51 0.24 15.05
C ASP A 25 -23.27 1.11 15.33
N SER A 26 -22.26 0.58 16.03
CA SER A 26 -21.08 1.37 16.49
C SER A 26 -19.73 0.70 16.25
N THR A 27 -19.71 -0.60 15.94
CA THR A 27 -18.47 -1.37 15.76
C THR A 27 -18.48 -2.02 14.39
N ALA A 28 -17.34 -2.09 13.72
CA ALA A 28 -17.19 -2.82 12.47
C ALA A 28 -15.81 -3.46 12.33
N GLY A 29 -15.78 -4.74 11.96
CA GLY A 29 -14.59 -5.43 11.46
C GLY A 29 -14.37 -5.13 9.98
N ILE A 30 -13.14 -4.75 9.62
CA ILE A 30 -12.74 -4.59 8.22
C ILE A 30 -12.23 -5.94 7.69
N VAL A 31 -13.06 -6.61 6.89
CA VAL A 31 -12.81 -7.99 6.43
C VAL A 31 -13.05 -8.09 4.93
N MET A 32 -12.22 -8.85 4.21
CA MET A 32 -12.36 -9.15 2.79
C MET A 32 -13.43 -10.23 2.56
N LEU A 33 -14.69 -9.82 2.42
CA LEU A 33 -15.82 -10.73 2.24
C LEU A 33 -16.02 -11.24 0.81
N ALA A 34 -15.37 -10.62 -0.17
CA ALA A 34 -15.50 -10.96 -1.59
C ALA A 34 -15.26 -12.45 -1.88
N GLU A 35 -16.09 -13.01 -2.74
CA GLU A 35 -16.10 -14.41 -3.14
C GLU A 35 -15.24 -14.65 -4.39
N VAL A 36 -14.91 -15.92 -4.66
CA VAL A 36 -14.14 -16.29 -5.86
C VAL A 36 -14.88 -15.84 -7.11
N GLY A 37 -14.19 -15.08 -7.96
CA GLY A 37 -14.74 -14.49 -9.18
C GLY A 37 -15.13 -13.02 -9.02
N ASP A 38 -15.34 -12.53 -7.79
CA ASP A 38 -15.61 -11.12 -7.55
C ASP A 38 -14.46 -10.26 -8.03
N THR A 39 -14.81 -9.18 -8.73
CA THR A 39 -13.87 -8.25 -9.33
C THR A 39 -14.27 -6.82 -9.05
N VAL A 40 -13.28 -5.98 -8.75
CA VAL A 40 -13.43 -4.54 -8.60
C VAL A 40 -12.39 -3.83 -9.48
N HIS A 41 -12.80 -2.70 -10.04
CA HIS A 41 -11.97 -1.86 -10.89
C HIS A 41 -11.66 -0.56 -10.17
N TYR A 42 -10.39 -0.18 -10.16
CA TYR A 42 -9.92 1.04 -9.55
C TYR A 42 -9.26 1.96 -10.57
N SER A 43 -9.50 3.25 -10.43
CA SER A 43 -8.64 4.29 -10.99
C SER A 43 -7.69 4.76 -9.90
N MET A 44 -6.42 4.94 -10.25
CA MET A 44 -5.39 5.35 -9.32
C MET A 44 -4.61 6.54 -9.83
N GLU A 45 -4.45 7.55 -8.98
CA GLU A 45 -3.58 8.70 -9.19
C GLU A 45 -2.53 8.75 -8.10
N LYS A 46 -1.25 8.68 -8.48
CA LYS A 46 -0.14 9.01 -7.61
C LYS A 46 0.42 10.36 -7.99
N GLN A 47 0.75 11.16 -6.98
CA GLN A 47 1.41 12.42 -7.20
C GLN A 47 2.62 12.54 -6.28
N ARG A 48 3.67 13.17 -6.78
CA ARG A 48 4.79 13.63 -5.98
C ARG A 48 5.10 15.08 -6.35
N ILE A 49 5.12 15.95 -5.36
CA ILE A 49 5.45 17.36 -5.49
C ILE A 49 6.65 17.66 -4.60
N ASP A 50 7.74 18.13 -5.20
CA ASP A 50 8.92 18.56 -4.47
C ASP A 50 8.99 20.10 -4.48
N TYR A 51 9.29 20.68 -3.31
CA TYR A 51 9.54 22.10 -3.11
C TYR A 51 10.93 22.31 -2.51
N ARG A 52 11.55 23.45 -2.83
CA ARG A 52 12.78 23.95 -2.19
C ARG A 52 12.63 25.43 -1.90
N GLU A 53 12.94 25.86 -0.67
CA GLU A 53 12.78 27.25 -0.22
C GLU A 53 11.36 27.79 -0.51
N GLY A 54 10.35 26.93 -0.35
CA GLY A 54 8.94 27.25 -0.63
C GLY A 54 8.56 27.34 -2.12
N LYS A 55 9.51 27.14 -3.05
CA LYS A 55 9.24 27.15 -4.50
C LYS A 55 9.09 25.74 -5.03
N LEU A 56 8.10 25.52 -5.90
CA LEU A 56 7.89 24.26 -6.61
C LEU A 56 9.12 23.95 -7.48
N THR A 57 9.73 22.78 -7.28
CA THR A 57 10.88 22.32 -8.10
C THR A 57 10.49 21.24 -9.09
N SER A 58 9.57 20.35 -8.74
CA SER A 58 9.06 19.33 -9.65
C SER A 58 7.68 18.83 -9.24
N LYS A 59 6.92 18.36 -10.23
CA LYS A 59 5.65 17.67 -10.05
C LYS A 59 5.61 16.45 -10.96
N HIS A 60 5.40 15.29 -10.36
CA HIS A 60 5.22 14.01 -11.06
C HIS A 60 3.81 13.51 -10.75
N VAL A 61 3.04 13.21 -11.79
CA VAL A 61 1.72 12.59 -11.68
C VAL A 61 1.75 11.27 -12.43
N PHE A 62 1.23 10.22 -11.83
CA PHE A 62 1.22 8.89 -12.38
C PHE A 62 -0.17 8.28 -12.24
N ASN A 63 -0.82 8.07 -13.38
CA ASN A 63 -2.19 7.59 -13.47
C ASN A 63 -2.20 6.17 -14.02
N TYR A 64 -3.00 5.29 -13.45
CA TYR A 64 -3.17 3.93 -13.93
C TYR A 64 -4.45 3.32 -13.37
N ASP A 65 -4.92 2.26 -14.01
CA ASP A 65 -6.06 1.49 -13.54
C ASP A 65 -5.61 0.16 -12.94
N VAL A 66 -6.44 -0.41 -12.07
CA VAL A 66 -6.24 -1.74 -11.51
C VAL A 66 -7.50 -2.56 -11.64
N ASP A 67 -7.36 -3.79 -12.11
CA ASP A 67 -8.37 -4.82 -11.91
C ASP A 67 -7.93 -5.71 -10.73
N LEU A 68 -8.75 -5.76 -9.68
CA LEU A 68 -8.57 -6.65 -8.54
C LEU A 68 -9.63 -7.75 -8.59
N THR A 69 -9.20 -9.01 -8.61
CA THR A 69 -10.08 -10.19 -8.63
C THR A 69 -9.71 -11.17 -7.52
N VAL A 70 -10.71 -11.72 -6.83
CA VAL A 70 -10.53 -12.90 -5.96
C VAL A 70 -10.43 -14.13 -6.85
N ALA A 71 -9.24 -14.69 -6.97
CA ALA A 71 -8.96 -15.78 -7.90
C ALA A 71 -9.26 -17.17 -7.31
N GLU A 72 -9.01 -17.33 -6.01
CA GLU A 72 -9.16 -18.57 -5.27
C GLU A 72 -9.41 -18.24 -3.80
N ALA A 73 -10.16 -19.08 -3.09
CA ALA A 73 -10.34 -18.99 -1.65
C ALA A 73 -10.26 -20.41 -1.06
N GLY A 74 -9.49 -20.56 0.01
CA GLY A 74 -9.47 -21.74 0.87
C GLY A 74 -10.07 -21.42 2.25
N GLU A 75 -9.96 -22.36 3.19
CA GLU A 75 -10.50 -22.18 4.54
C GLU A 75 -9.82 -21.03 5.30
N GLU A 76 -8.51 -20.82 5.09
CA GLU A 76 -7.69 -19.85 5.83
C GLU A 76 -7.04 -18.78 4.95
N TYR A 77 -7.28 -18.80 3.63
CA TYR A 77 -6.58 -17.91 2.70
C TYR A 77 -7.42 -17.48 1.51
N LYS A 78 -7.01 -16.39 0.87
CA LYS A 78 -7.46 -16.01 -0.48
C LYS A 78 -6.26 -15.77 -1.39
N VAL A 79 -6.42 -16.07 -2.67
CA VAL A 79 -5.47 -15.69 -3.73
C VAL A 79 -6.11 -14.58 -4.54
N MET A 80 -5.38 -13.50 -4.70
CA MET A 80 -5.84 -12.30 -5.37
C MET A 80 -5.03 -12.05 -6.63
N HIS A 81 -5.69 -11.56 -7.67
CA HIS A 81 -5.05 -11.04 -8.87
C HIS A 81 -5.18 -9.52 -8.89
N TRP A 82 -4.05 -8.82 -8.98
CA TRP A 82 -3.99 -7.38 -9.14
C TRP A 82 -3.29 -7.05 -10.45
N ILE A 83 -4.03 -6.49 -11.40
CA ILE A 83 -3.54 -6.26 -12.76
C ILE A 83 -3.49 -4.75 -13.01
N TYR A 84 -2.28 -4.21 -13.14
CA TYR A 84 -2.07 -2.82 -13.52
C TYR A 84 -2.40 -2.61 -15.01
N ARG A 85 -3.09 -1.53 -15.36
CA ARG A 85 -3.47 -1.16 -16.73
C ARG A 85 -3.30 0.33 -16.98
N ASN A 86 -3.25 0.70 -18.26
CA ASN A 86 -3.38 2.08 -18.72
C ASN A 86 -2.43 3.08 -18.05
N ALA A 87 -1.23 2.64 -17.64
CA ALA A 87 -0.30 3.48 -16.90
C ALA A 87 0.24 4.64 -17.75
N GLN A 88 0.09 5.86 -17.25
CA GLN A 88 0.51 7.12 -17.86
C GLN A 88 1.29 7.95 -16.85
N VAL A 89 2.34 8.63 -17.32
CA VAL A 89 3.20 9.49 -16.49
C VAL A 89 3.12 10.90 -17.07
N GLN A 90 2.84 11.87 -16.20
CA GLN A 90 3.00 13.28 -16.50
C GLN A 90 4.11 13.81 -15.59
N ASP A 91 5.21 14.25 -16.19
CA ASP A 91 6.35 14.79 -15.48
C ASP A 91 6.70 16.17 -16.01
N SER A 92 6.92 17.11 -15.10
CA SER A 92 7.41 18.46 -15.41
C SER A 92 8.94 18.57 -15.40
N GLY A 93 9.67 17.47 -15.18
CA GLY A 93 11.12 17.39 -15.07
C GLY A 93 11.86 17.42 -16.41
N GLU A 94 13.18 17.64 -16.36
CA GLU A 94 14.03 17.85 -17.53
C GLU A 94 14.33 16.57 -18.35
N LEU A 95 14.14 15.38 -17.76
CA LEU A 95 14.37 14.10 -18.41
C LEU A 95 13.06 13.58 -19.00
N ASN A 96 13.00 13.38 -20.32
CA ASN A 96 11.82 12.84 -21.00
C ASN A 96 11.71 11.32 -20.78
N PHE A 97 11.40 10.93 -19.54
CA PHE A 97 11.36 9.53 -19.07
C PHE A 97 9.93 8.96 -19.00
N ASN A 98 8.93 9.76 -19.38
CA ASN A 98 7.50 9.52 -19.16
C ASN A 98 6.98 8.29 -19.91
N ASP A 99 7.27 8.19 -21.20
CA ASP A 99 6.79 7.08 -22.04
C ASP A 99 7.36 5.73 -21.59
N HIS A 100 8.54 5.74 -20.98
CA HIS A 100 9.22 4.53 -20.53
C HIS A 100 8.67 4.03 -19.20
N LEU A 101 8.42 4.91 -18.23
CA LEU A 101 7.97 4.54 -16.89
C LEU A 101 6.58 3.87 -16.88
N GLY A 102 5.59 4.42 -17.60
CA GLY A 102 4.28 3.80 -17.69
C GLY A 102 4.34 2.40 -18.31
N SER A 103 5.17 2.23 -19.35
CA SER A 103 5.37 0.94 -20.00
C SER A 103 6.00 -0.13 -19.09
N LEU A 104 6.75 0.27 -18.05
CA LEU A 104 7.39 -0.68 -17.14
C LEU A 104 6.36 -1.47 -16.34
N ILE A 105 5.28 -0.83 -15.90
CA ILE A 105 4.30 -1.48 -15.00
C ILE A 105 3.00 -1.88 -15.68
N SER A 106 2.67 -1.31 -16.83
CA SER A 106 1.41 -1.60 -17.52
C SER A 106 1.29 -3.09 -17.85
N ASN A 107 0.12 -3.68 -17.61
CA ASN A 107 -0.16 -5.11 -17.80
C ASN A 107 0.70 -6.06 -16.95
N ILE A 108 1.28 -5.59 -15.84
CA ILE A 108 1.84 -6.49 -14.83
C ILE A 108 0.70 -7.08 -14.02
N LYS A 109 0.63 -8.41 -13.97
CA LYS A 109 -0.23 -9.17 -13.06
C LYS A 109 0.56 -9.55 -11.81
N VAL A 110 0.13 -9.04 -10.67
CA VAL A 110 0.58 -9.47 -9.35
C VAL A 110 -0.39 -10.51 -8.82
N VAL A 111 0.13 -11.67 -8.44
CA VAL A 111 -0.60 -12.74 -7.76
C VAL A 111 -0.10 -12.76 -6.33
N TYR A 112 -0.98 -12.52 -5.38
CA TYR A 112 -0.63 -12.48 -3.96
C TYR A 112 -1.65 -13.24 -3.12
N LYS A 113 -1.23 -13.63 -1.93
CA LYS A 113 -2.06 -14.29 -0.93
C LYS A 113 -2.41 -13.34 0.20
N THR A 114 -3.60 -13.53 0.75
CA THR A 114 -4.02 -12.98 2.03
C THR A 114 -4.47 -14.11 2.93
N ASP A 115 -4.60 -13.84 4.23
CA ASP A 115 -5.41 -14.67 5.11
C ASP A 115 -6.91 -14.54 4.74
N TYR A 116 -7.77 -15.25 5.48
CA TYR A 116 -9.21 -15.20 5.30
C TYR A 116 -9.80 -13.79 5.54
N PHE A 117 -9.22 -13.00 6.44
CA PHE A 117 -9.69 -11.66 6.79
C PHE A 117 -9.28 -10.59 5.78
N GLY A 118 -8.31 -10.88 4.91
CA GLY A 118 -7.76 -9.95 3.94
C GLY A 118 -6.38 -9.41 4.31
N THR A 119 -5.79 -9.83 5.43
CA THR A 119 -4.42 -9.43 5.79
C THR A 119 -3.45 -9.97 4.76
N PHE A 120 -2.57 -9.11 4.24
CA PHE A 120 -1.57 -9.50 3.25
C PHE A 120 -0.59 -10.56 3.81
N ASP A 121 -0.37 -11.65 3.07
CA ASP A 121 0.66 -12.67 3.36
C ASP A 121 1.91 -12.41 2.51
N ARG A 122 1.80 -12.62 1.19
CA ARG A 122 2.96 -12.56 0.28
C ARG A 122 2.59 -12.47 -1.19
N ILE A 123 3.57 -12.12 -2.02
CA ILE A 123 3.48 -12.19 -3.48
C ILE A 123 3.93 -13.58 -3.94
N VAL A 124 3.02 -14.30 -4.59
CA VAL A 124 3.28 -15.67 -5.09
C VAL A 124 4.17 -15.66 -6.32
N ASN A 125 3.97 -14.69 -7.23
CA ASN A 125 4.64 -14.68 -8.53
C ASN A 125 5.78 -13.64 -8.65
N TRP A 126 6.44 -13.27 -7.54
CA TRP A 126 7.44 -12.19 -7.52
C TRP A 126 8.59 -12.40 -8.53
N LYS A 127 9.08 -13.63 -8.69
CA LYS A 127 10.14 -13.96 -9.67
C LYS A 127 9.73 -13.66 -11.11
N SER A 128 8.46 -13.92 -11.43
CA SER A 128 7.91 -13.64 -12.76
C SER A 128 7.81 -12.13 -13.00
N ILE A 129 7.37 -11.37 -11.99
CA ILE A 129 7.31 -9.90 -12.05
C ILE A 129 8.70 -9.32 -12.26
N GLU A 130 9.68 -9.73 -11.45
CA GLU A 130 11.09 -9.32 -11.57
C GLU A 130 11.62 -9.57 -12.98
N THR A 131 11.46 -10.80 -13.49
CA THR A 131 11.92 -11.18 -14.83
C THR A 131 11.29 -10.31 -15.92
N GLN A 132 9.98 -10.04 -15.81
CA GLN A 132 9.26 -9.22 -16.78
C GLN A 132 9.74 -7.76 -16.76
N ILE A 133 9.88 -7.17 -15.57
CA ILE A 133 10.37 -5.80 -15.40
C ILE A 133 11.81 -5.68 -15.92
N HIS A 134 12.68 -6.61 -15.56
CA HIS A 134 14.08 -6.63 -16.02
C HIS A 134 14.18 -6.68 -17.54
N LYS A 135 13.36 -7.51 -18.20
CA LYS A 135 13.29 -7.57 -19.67
C LYS A 135 12.81 -6.25 -20.28
N ARG A 136 11.82 -5.60 -19.68
CA ARG A 136 11.31 -4.29 -20.16
C ARG A 136 12.39 -3.21 -20.01
N ILE A 137 13.05 -3.15 -18.85
CA ILE A 137 14.18 -2.25 -18.62
C ILE A 137 15.30 -2.50 -19.65
N ASP A 138 15.70 -3.75 -19.87
CA ASP A 138 16.75 -4.08 -20.85
C ASP A 138 16.36 -3.68 -22.28
N SER A 139 15.07 -3.78 -22.62
CA SER A 139 14.55 -3.36 -23.92
C SER A 139 14.65 -1.85 -24.08
N ILE A 140 14.30 -1.08 -23.05
CA ILE A 140 14.41 0.38 -23.06
C ILE A 140 15.89 0.82 -23.14
N ILE A 141 16.79 0.20 -22.36
CA ILE A 141 18.23 0.51 -22.38
C ILE A 141 18.84 0.32 -23.77
N LYS A 142 18.39 -0.70 -24.52
CA LYS A 142 18.87 -0.98 -25.88
C LYS A 142 18.48 0.10 -26.89
N VAL A 143 17.27 0.67 -26.77
CA VAL A 143 16.74 1.61 -27.76
C VAL A 143 16.99 3.08 -27.40
N THR A 144 17.11 3.41 -26.11
CA THR A 144 17.39 4.79 -25.70
C THR A 144 18.82 5.19 -26.07
N LYS A 145 18.99 6.45 -26.50
CA LYS A 145 20.30 7.05 -26.79
C LYS A 145 20.84 7.87 -25.62
N GLU A 146 19.99 8.18 -24.65
CA GLU A 146 20.33 9.06 -23.53
C GLU A 146 21.12 8.31 -22.45
N VAL A 147 22.39 8.68 -22.28
CA VAL A 147 23.27 8.08 -21.27
C VAL A 147 22.72 8.24 -19.84
N PRO A 148 22.20 9.40 -19.42
CA PRO A 148 21.61 9.55 -18.08
C PRO A 148 20.45 8.57 -17.84
N VAL A 149 19.55 8.41 -18.81
CA VAL A 149 18.42 7.47 -18.75
C VAL A 149 18.89 6.03 -18.60
N LYS A 150 19.94 5.61 -19.32
CA LYS A 150 20.52 4.27 -19.16
C LYS A 150 21.05 4.03 -17.76
N THR A 151 21.69 5.02 -17.15
CA THR A 151 22.23 4.92 -15.79
C THR A 151 21.12 4.76 -14.77
N VAL A 152 20.06 5.57 -14.88
CA VAL A 152 18.86 5.47 -14.01
C VAL A 152 18.20 4.10 -14.16
N LEU A 153 17.97 3.63 -15.38
CA LEU A 153 17.35 2.33 -15.64
C LEU A 153 18.16 1.15 -15.11
N LYS A 154 19.50 1.20 -15.24
CA LYS A 154 20.37 0.17 -14.64
C LYS A 154 20.25 0.16 -13.13
N SER A 155 20.27 1.33 -12.50
CA SER A 155 20.07 1.46 -11.06
C SER A 155 18.71 0.91 -10.62
N LEU A 156 17.65 1.26 -11.35
CA LEU A 156 16.29 0.78 -11.08
C LEU A 156 16.18 -0.75 -11.20
N LYS A 157 16.83 -1.34 -12.22
CA LYS A 157 16.88 -2.79 -12.38
C LYS A 157 17.53 -3.47 -11.17
N THR A 158 18.67 -2.95 -10.72
CA THR A 158 19.36 -3.47 -9.54
C THR A 158 18.53 -3.31 -8.27
N SER A 159 17.85 -2.17 -8.09
CA SER A 159 17.01 -1.95 -6.91
C SER A 159 15.75 -2.82 -6.89
N LEU A 160 15.29 -3.34 -8.04
CA LEU A 160 14.14 -4.23 -8.18
C LEU A 160 14.57 -5.69 -8.33
N THR A 161 15.47 -6.15 -7.47
CA THR A 161 15.94 -7.55 -7.44
C THR A 161 15.62 -8.17 -6.08
N GLY A 162 14.96 -9.33 -6.10
CA GLY A 162 14.55 -10.07 -4.92
C GLY A 162 13.11 -9.76 -4.47
N GLU A 163 12.57 -10.68 -3.67
CA GLU A 163 11.18 -10.64 -3.20
C GLU A 163 10.84 -9.36 -2.42
N PHE A 164 11.70 -8.97 -1.49
CA PHE A 164 11.52 -7.75 -0.70
C PHE A 164 11.45 -6.50 -1.58
N ALA A 165 12.32 -6.40 -2.59
CA ALA A 165 12.36 -5.28 -3.51
C ALA A 165 11.12 -5.21 -4.41
N ILE A 166 10.65 -6.36 -4.90
CA ILE A 166 9.41 -6.41 -5.69
C ILE A 166 8.21 -6.03 -4.83
N SER A 167 8.15 -6.53 -3.59
CA SER A 167 7.05 -6.23 -2.67
C SER A 167 6.98 -4.75 -2.32
N ASN A 168 8.12 -4.14 -1.95
CA ASN A 168 8.18 -2.73 -1.55
C ASN A 168 8.22 -1.75 -2.73
N GLY A 169 8.67 -2.19 -3.91
CA GLY A 169 8.80 -1.33 -5.09
C GLY A 169 7.55 -1.34 -5.99
N ILE A 170 7.01 -2.52 -6.28
CA ILE A 170 5.93 -2.69 -7.27
C ILE A 170 4.58 -2.96 -6.62
N ALA A 171 4.56 -3.60 -5.45
CA ALA A 171 3.34 -3.99 -4.77
C ALA A 171 3.02 -3.13 -3.53
N LYS A 172 3.67 -1.97 -3.38
CA LYS A 172 3.42 -1.06 -2.24
C LYS A 172 1.94 -0.67 -2.12
N ASP A 173 1.24 -0.56 -3.24
CA ASP A 173 -0.19 -0.24 -3.27
C ASP A 173 -1.03 -1.37 -2.68
N ILE A 174 -0.63 -2.63 -2.96
CA ILE A 174 -1.27 -3.82 -2.38
C ILE A 174 -1.07 -3.82 -0.87
N LEU A 175 0.15 -3.54 -0.38
CA LEU A 175 0.42 -3.46 1.06
C LEU A 175 -0.43 -2.37 1.74
N SER A 176 -0.54 -1.19 1.10
CA SER A 176 -1.32 -0.07 1.61
C SER A 176 -2.82 -0.40 1.62
N TYR A 177 -3.31 -1.02 0.54
CA TYR A 177 -4.69 -1.48 0.41
C TYR A 177 -5.07 -2.45 1.53
N HIS A 178 -4.19 -3.39 1.87
CA HIS A 178 -4.46 -4.42 2.87
C HIS A 178 -4.15 -4.02 4.32
N SER A 179 -3.69 -2.79 4.57
CA SER A 179 -3.07 -2.39 5.84
C SER A 179 -3.99 -2.43 7.07
N LEU A 180 -5.31 -2.33 6.90
CA LEU A 180 -6.28 -2.33 7.99
C LEU A 180 -7.24 -3.53 8.00
N TYR A 181 -7.06 -4.50 7.09
CA TYR A 181 -7.88 -5.70 7.12
C TYR A 181 -7.56 -6.56 8.35
N GLY A 182 -8.58 -7.22 8.88
CA GLY A 182 -8.49 -8.02 10.11
C GLY A 182 -8.59 -7.20 11.39
N VAL A 183 -8.78 -5.88 11.31
CA VAL A 183 -8.93 -4.99 12.47
C VAL A 183 -10.41 -4.68 12.70
N GLU A 184 -10.80 -4.67 13.97
CA GLU A 184 -12.11 -4.21 14.43
C GLU A 184 -12.00 -2.81 15.02
N PHE A 185 -12.96 -1.96 14.66
CA PHE A 185 -13.02 -0.57 15.12
C PHE A 185 -14.36 -0.27 15.77
N THR A 186 -14.33 0.55 16.82
CA THR A 186 -15.51 1.19 17.41
C THR A 186 -15.48 2.67 17.10
N ILE A 187 -16.63 3.24 16.68
CA ILE A 187 -16.72 4.65 16.31
C ILE A 187 -16.34 5.55 17.49
N GLY A 188 -15.46 6.52 17.24
CA GLY A 188 -14.98 7.46 18.26
C GLY A 188 -13.90 6.91 19.21
N GLU A 189 -13.55 5.62 19.13
CA GLU A 189 -12.38 5.07 19.83
C GLU A 189 -11.15 5.13 18.93
N ALA A 190 -10.03 5.55 19.50
CA ALA A 190 -8.74 5.59 18.82
C ALA A 190 -7.90 4.38 19.22
N LEU A 191 -7.34 3.70 18.21
CA LEU A 191 -6.25 2.74 18.42
C LEU A 191 -4.92 3.49 18.33
N GLU A 192 -4.11 3.38 19.36
CA GLU A 192 -2.78 3.98 19.40
C GLU A 192 -1.71 2.89 19.46
N ALA A 193 -0.65 3.03 18.68
CA ALA A 193 0.46 2.10 18.65
C ALA A 193 1.78 2.80 18.37
N GLU A 194 2.86 2.23 18.92
CA GLU A 194 4.19 2.51 18.40
C GLU A 194 4.30 1.96 16.97
N SER A 195 5.01 2.69 16.12
CA SER A 195 5.16 2.35 14.71
C SER A 195 6.55 2.73 14.20
N GLU A 196 6.86 2.33 12.98
CA GLU A 196 8.12 2.64 12.33
C GLU A 196 7.87 3.30 10.97
N LEU A 197 8.55 4.42 10.75
CA LEU A 197 8.57 5.14 9.48
C LEU A 197 9.86 4.81 8.71
N PRO A 198 9.79 4.45 7.42
CA PRO A 198 10.97 4.11 6.64
C PRO A 198 12.00 5.24 6.60
N ASN A 199 13.26 4.91 6.92
CA ASN A 199 14.38 5.82 6.79
C ASN A 199 15.12 5.53 5.47
N VAL A 200 14.82 6.31 4.43
CA VAL A 200 15.42 6.15 3.09
C VAL A 200 16.95 6.32 3.11
N LEU A 201 17.47 7.08 4.08
CA LEU A 201 18.89 7.40 4.20
C LEU A 201 19.66 6.35 5.01
N ASN A 202 18.98 5.60 5.88
CA ASN A 202 19.52 4.48 6.62
C ASN A 202 18.45 3.39 6.81
N PRO A 203 18.25 2.51 5.82
CA PRO A 203 17.17 1.50 5.84
C PRO A 203 17.24 0.53 7.03
N GLU A 204 18.41 0.36 7.65
CA GLU A 204 18.60 -0.50 8.83
C GLU A 204 18.11 0.15 10.14
N LYS A 205 17.86 1.47 10.13
CA LYS A 205 17.38 2.23 11.29
C LYS A 205 16.15 3.06 10.91
N PRO A 206 14.95 2.47 10.89
CA PRO A 206 13.71 3.22 10.68
C PRO A 206 13.52 4.28 11.78
N PHE A 207 12.68 5.27 11.51
CA PHE A 207 12.33 6.30 12.48
C PHE A 207 11.17 5.82 13.35
N PRO A 208 11.31 5.84 14.69
CA PRO A 208 10.19 5.61 15.59
C PRO A 208 9.06 6.60 15.33
N GLY A 209 7.83 6.10 15.28
CA GLY A 209 6.63 6.87 15.03
C GLY A 209 5.50 6.51 15.99
N ILE A 210 4.49 7.36 16.02
CA ILE A 210 3.24 7.13 16.75
C ILE A 210 2.13 7.04 15.72
N LEU A 211 1.34 5.98 15.83
CA LEU A 211 0.22 5.68 14.97
C LEU A 211 -1.08 5.88 15.75
N HIS A 212 -2.02 6.64 15.18
CA HIS A 212 -3.39 6.79 15.64
C HIS A 212 -4.35 6.34 14.53
N ILE A 213 -5.22 5.37 14.80
CA ILE A 213 -6.26 4.91 13.86
C ILE A 213 -7.63 5.12 14.48
N THR A 214 -8.56 5.69 13.71
CA THR A 214 -9.91 6.01 14.16
C THR A 214 -10.93 5.65 13.08
N MET A 215 -12.04 5.03 13.47
CA MET A 215 -13.22 4.95 12.59
C MET A 215 -14.08 6.19 12.83
N ASN A 216 -14.11 7.06 11.84
CA ASN A 216 -14.78 8.36 11.93
C ASN A 216 -16.26 8.28 11.56
N GLU A 217 -16.64 7.29 10.76
CA GLU A 217 -18.02 7.11 10.31
C GLU A 217 -18.32 5.63 10.10
N LEU A 218 -19.50 5.21 10.55
CA LEU A 218 -20.08 3.91 10.26
C LEU A 218 -21.51 4.14 9.78
N ASN A 219 -21.82 3.69 8.56
CA ASN A 219 -23.15 3.78 7.99
C ASN A 219 -23.66 2.38 7.63
N VAL A 220 -24.36 1.76 8.58
CA VAL A 220 -24.91 0.41 8.46
C VAL A 220 -25.91 0.31 7.31
N ALA A 221 -26.77 1.33 7.13
CA ALA A 221 -27.81 1.30 6.09
C ALA A 221 -27.25 1.36 4.66
N LYS A 222 -26.09 1.99 4.48
CA LYS A 222 -25.37 2.07 3.20
C LYS A 222 -24.18 1.13 3.11
N SER A 223 -23.97 0.30 4.13
CA SER A 223 -22.87 -0.67 4.24
C SER A 223 -21.48 -0.06 3.97
N TYR A 224 -21.13 1.05 4.62
CA TYR A 224 -19.76 1.58 4.57
C TYR A 224 -19.22 2.03 5.92
N ALA A 225 -17.89 2.04 6.03
CA ALA A 225 -17.16 2.64 7.13
C ALA A 225 -16.02 3.52 6.60
N ASN A 226 -15.81 4.67 7.25
CA ASN A 226 -14.66 5.54 7.00
C ASN A 226 -13.66 5.41 8.14
N VAL A 227 -12.43 5.00 7.82
CA VAL A 227 -11.34 4.82 8.77
C VAL A 227 -10.21 5.77 8.41
N GLN A 228 -9.66 6.46 9.40
CA GLN A 228 -8.50 7.33 9.25
C GLN A 228 -7.32 6.76 10.03
N TYR A 229 -6.16 6.80 9.40
CA TYR A 229 -4.86 6.43 9.96
C TYR A 229 -3.97 7.66 9.89
N LEU A 230 -3.40 8.03 11.03
CA LEU A 230 -2.44 9.13 11.17
C LEU A 230 -1.16 8.58 11.78
N GLN A 231 -0.04 8.76 11.10
CA GLN A 231 1.26 8.38 11.62
C GLN A 231 2.20 9.59 11.56
N THR A 232 2.86 9.85 12.68
CA THR A 232 3.82 10.94 12.84
C THR A 232 5.09 10.41 13.50
N LEU A 233 6.17 11.18 13.44
CA LEU A 233 7.40 10.83 14.15
C LEU A 233 7.21 10.94 15.66
N ASP A 234 7.76 9.98 16.39
CA ASP A 234 8.09 10.18 17.80
C ASP A 234 9.35 11.07 17.82
N GLU A 235 9.15 12.38 17.99
CA GLU A 235 10.22 13.38 17.87
C GLU A 235 11.38 13.11 18.84
N GLU A 236 11.05 12.68 20.07
CA GLU A 236 12.04 12.41 21.12
C GLU A 236 12.94 11.23 20.72
N LYS A 237 12.33 10.11 20.28
CA LYS A 237 13.07 8.91 19.89
C LYS A 237 13.73 9.03 18.50
N SER A 238 13.15 9.82 17.59
CA SER A 238 13.65 9.97 16.22
C SER A 238 14.80 10.97 16.10
N SER A 239 14.84 12.01 16.93
CA SER A 239 15.85 13.08 16.85
C SER A 239 17.31 12.56 16.79
N PRO A 240 17.75 11.62 17.66
CA PRO A 240 19.11 11.08 17.60
C PRO A 240 19.42 10.34 16.30
N ILE A 241 18.44 9.62 15.73
CA ILE A 241 18.59 8.86 14.49
C ILE A 241 18.71 9.82 13.30
N ILE A 242 17.89 10.87 13.29
CA ILE A 242 17.92 11.93 12.28
C ILE A 242 19.30 12.63 12.29
N ASP A 243 19.78 13.01 13.48
CA ASP A 243 21.09 13.65 13.65
C ASP A 243 22.24 12.74 13.18
N GLU A 244 22.24 11.46 13.58
CA GLU A 244 23.24 10.48 13.14
C GLU A 244 23.23 10.34 11.61
N THR A 245 22.05 10.23 11.02
CA THR A 245 21.85 10.02 9.58
C THR A 245 22.35 11.22 8.78
N LEU A 246 22.02 12.45 9.19
CA LEU A 246 22.46 13.66 8.49
C LEU A 246 23.96 13.92 8.65
N ARG A 247 24.54 13.62 9.81
CA ARG A 247 26.01 13.70 10.02
C ARG A 247 26.79 12.75 9.13
N LYS A 248 26.24 11.57 8.81
CA LYS A 248 26.87 10.63 7.85
C LYS A 248 26.86 11.18 6.43
N LEU A 249 25.80 11.89 6.03
CA LEU A 249 25.64 12.39 4.66
C LEU A 249 26.42 13.67 4.40
N MET A 250 26.45 14.56 5.39
CA MET A 250 27.14 15.83 5.30
C MET A 250 28.60 15.66 5.72
N LYS A 251 29.52 15.72 4.74
CA LYS A 251 30.97 15.57 4.95
C LYS A 251 31.59 16.55 5.98
N LYS A 252 30.91 17.65 6.28
CA LYS A 252 31.29 18.66 7.30
C LYS A 252 30.04 19.26 7.94
N VAL A 253 29.52 18.60 8.96
CA VAL A 253 28.47 19.17 9.83
C VAL A 253 29.13 19.89 11.01
N PRO A 254 28.83 21.17 11.26
CA PRO A 254 29.22 21.83 12.50
C PRO A 254 28.83 21.01 13.73
N LYS A 255 29.65 21.01 14.79
CA LYS A 255 29.33 20.20 15.99
C LYS A 255 27.99 20.61 16.62
N ASP A 256 27.65 21.89 16.50
CA ASP A 256 26.45 22.57 16.97
C ASP A 256 25.27 22.54 15.99
N PHE A 257 25.41 21.92 14.80
CA PHE A 257 24.27 21.71 13.91
C PHE A 257 23.22 20.84 14.59
N LYS A 258 22.01 21.39 14.67
CA LYS A 258 20.81 20.68 15.11
C LYS A 258 19.80 20.74 13.98
N VAL A 259 19.14 19.62 13.75
CA VAL A 259 18.03 19.55 12.82
C VAL A 259 16.82 20.11 13.55
N THR A 260 16.43 21.33 13.21
CA THR A 260 15.31 22.01 13.87
C THR A 260 13.98 21.83 13.14
N ASP A 261 14.01 21.20 11.96
CA ASP A 261 12.84 21.07 11.10
C ASP A 261 12.92 19.77 10.29
N PHE A 262 12.52 18.67 10.93
CA PHE A 262 12.35 17.37 10.29
C PHE A 262 10.99 16.80 10.67
N GLN A 263 10.13 16.61 9.68
CA GLN A 263 8.79 16.08 9.87
C GLN A 263 8.50 15.04 8.81
N ILE A 264 7.88 13.94 9.22
CA ILE A 264 7.26 12.96 8.33
C ILE A 264 5.89 12.69 8.91
N ASN A 265 4.86 13.04 8.15
CA ASN A 265 3.47 12.81 8.51
C ASN A 265 2.80 12.00 7.41
N ASP A 266 2.22 10.87 7.77
CA ASP A 266 1.35 10.09 6.91
C ASP A 266 -0.09 10.24 7.38
N LYS A 267 -0.97 10.50 6.42
CA LYS A 267 -2.41 10.48 6.59
C LYS A 267 -3.00 9.53 5.56
N LEU A 268 -3.73 8.53 6.03
CA LEU A 268 -4.47 7.61 5.18
C LEU A 268 -5.96 7.69 5.54
N GLU A 269 -6.81 7.74 4.53
CA GLU A 269 -8.26 7.76 4.67
C GLU A 269 -8.84 6.66 3.79
N PHE A 270 -9.61 5.77 4.40
CA PHE A 270 -10.19 4.60 3.76
C PHE A 270 -11.70 4.70 3.84
N GLN A 271 -12.39 4.40 2.75
CA GLN A 271 -13.80 4.05 2.77
C GLN A 271 -13.95 2.60 2.37
N TYR A 272 -14.46 1.76 3.26
CA TYR A 272 -14.72 0.35 2.98
C TYR A 272 -16.19 0.11 2.66
N ASN A 273 -16.45 -0.74 1.67
CA ASN A 273 -17.75 -1.37 1.47
C ASN A 273 -17.85 -2.58 2.41
N LEU A 274 -18.70 -2.51 3.42
CA LEU A 274 -18.84 -3.55 4.45
C LEU A 274 -19.62 -4.78 3.96
N GLN A 275 -20.23 -4.73 2.78
CA GLN A 275 -20.91 -5.89 2.18
C GLN A 275 -19.91 -6.79 1.44
N THR A 276 -19.00 -6.20 0.66
CA THR A 276 -18.02 -6.95 -0.14
C THR A 276 -16.65 -7.03 0.52
N GLY A 277 -16.36 -6.12 1.45
CA GLY A 277 -15.03 -5.92 1.99
C GLY A 277 -14.09 -5.17 1.05
N PHE A 278 -14.49 -4.84 -0.19
CA PHE A 278 -13.65 -4.00 -1.05
C PHE A 278 -13.61 -2.56 -0.56
N MET A 279 -12.53 -1.87 -0.90
CA MET A 279 -12.43 -0.44 -0.66
C MET A 279 -13.22 0.31 -1.73
N ASN A 280 -13.96 1.36 -1.36
CA ASN A 280 -14.55 2.29 -2.31
C ASN A 280 -13.56 3.39 -2.69
N THR A 281 -12.91 3.97 -1.67
CA THR A 281 -11.92 5.01 -1.85
C THR A 281 -10.76 4.85 -0.88
N PHE A 282 -9.58 5.25 -1.34
CA PHE A 282 -8.37 5.39 -0.56
C PHE A 282 -7.76 6.75 -0.84
N HIS A 283 -7.31 7.44 0.19
CA HIS A 283 -6.42 8.56 0.05
C HIS A 283 -5.25 8.42 1.00
N TRP A 284 -4.04 8.32 0.47
CA TRP A 284 -2.80 8.47 1.22
C TRP A 284 -2.17 9.80 0.88
N GLU A 285 -1.71 10.52 1.90
CA GLU A 285 -0.85 11.68 1.80
C GLU A 285 0.34 11.49 2.74
N ARG A 286 1.55 11.69 2.21
CA ARG A 286 2.76 11.85 3.00
C ARG A 286 3.31 13.24 2.80
N ILE A 287 3.51 13.95 3.91
CA ILE A 287 4.27 15.20 3.93
C ILE A 287 5.61 14.94 4.61
N GLN A 288 6.69 15.17 3.87
CA GLN A 288 8.05 15.15 4.41
C GLN A 288 8.61 16.57 4.36
N HIS A 289 9.05 17.08 5.50
CA HIS A 289 9.76 18.35 5.58
C HIS A 289 11.13 18.10 6.16
N VAL A 290 12.16 18.53 5.45
CA VAL A 290 13.56 18.42 5.89
C VAL A 290 14.24 19.73 5.54
N MET A 291 14.46 20.59 6.54
CA MET A 291 15.07 21.90 6.38
C MET A 291 14.35 22.78 5.33
N ASP A 292 14.98 23.07 4.20
CA ASP A 292 14.43 23.88 3.11
C ASP A 292 13.64 23.07 2.08
N ARG A 293 13.62 21.74 2.21
CA ARG A 293 12.98 20.83 1.27
C ARG A 293 11.66 20.31 1.85
N LYS A 294 10.59 20.46 1.07
CA LYS A 294 9.29 19.82 1.35
C LYS A 294 8.94 18.88 0.22
N VAL A 295 8.51 17.67 0.54
CA VAL A 295 7.99 16.69 -0.42
C VAL A 295 6.58 16.31 0.01
N ILE A 296 5.64 16.36 -0.93
CA ILE A 296 4.28 15.89 -0.74
C ILE A 296 4.07 14.73 -1.71
N GLU A 297 3.73 13.57 -1.18
CA GLU A 297 3.37 12.38 -1.96
C GLU A 297 1.90 12.05 -1.70
N THR A 298 1.12 11.77 -2.74
CA THR A 298 -0.25 11.32 -2.58
C THR A 298 -0.52 10.07 -3.42
N LEU A 299 -1.42 9.23 -2.95
CA LEU A 299 -2.06 8.15 -3.73
C LEU A 299 -3.57 8.27 -3.50
N GLN A 300 -4.33 8.36 -4.57
CA GLN A 300 -5.78 8.27 -4.57
C GLN A 300 -6.19 6.99 -5.29
N ILE A 301 -7.14 6.27 -4.69
CA ILE A 301 -7.78 5.11 -5.30
C ILE A 301 -9.28 5.35 -5.26
N GLU A 302 -9.94 5.16 -6.38
CA GLU A 302 -11.39 5.26 -6.48
C GLU A 302 -11.95 4.08 -7.26
N THR A 303 -13.00 3.45 -6.73
CA THR A 303 -13.74 2.41 -7.44
C THR A 303 -14.46 3.00 -8.64
N VAL A 304 -14.28 2.36 -9.80
CA VAL A 304 -14.92 2.76 -11.05
C VAL A 304 -16.06 1.79 -11.34
N GLN A 305 -17.28 2.31 -11.49
CA GLN A 305 -18.38 1.52 -12.06
C GLN A 305 -18.18 1.43 -13.57
N ARG A 306 -18.10 0.20 -14.09
CA ARG A 306 -18.08 -0.09 -15.54
C ARG A 306 -19.44 -0.55 -16.02
#